data_AF-A0A0D6QB23-F1
#
_entry.id   AF-A0A0D6QB23-F1
#
_cell.length_a   1.000
_cell.length_b   1.000
_cell.length_c   1.000
_cell.angle_alpha   90.00
_cell.angle_beta   90.00
_cell.angle_gamma   90.00
#
_symmetry.space_group_name_H-M   'P 1'
#
loop_
_entity.id
_entity.type
_entity.pdbx_description
1 polymer ?
#
loop_
_entity_poly.entity_id
_entity_poly.type
_entity_poly.pdbx_seq_one_letter_code
_entity_poly.pdbx_strand_id
1 'polypeptide(L)'
;MWLMQKTALRSVGVAAEQSRIRLSSAEKISALKATGTLLLVTVTSLEEAHATETAGMDAIVAQGIEAGGHRGIFGPTNHDDALGTFALACLLVRKCNIPVIAAGGIMDGAGMAAAFALGAVAAQMGTAFILCPKTDADEAYRKALVDQPRFIHA
;
A
#
# COMPACT_ATOMS: atom_id res chain seq x y z
N MET A 1 1.22 9.73 9.92
CA MET A 1 0.63 8.95 8.80
C MET A 1 0.34 7.48 9.16
N TRP A 2 1.21 6.80 9.94
CA TRP A 2 1.00 5.41 10.43
C TRP A 2 -0.24 5.23 11.31
N LEU A 3 -0.68 6.29 12.01
CA LEU A 3 -1.84 6.27 12.91
C LEU A 3 -3.18 6.04 12.17
N MET A 4 -3.31 6.47 10.91
CA MET A 4 -4.57 6.34 10.17
C MET A 4 -4.80 4.93 9.59
N GLN A 5 -3.74 4.24 9.15
CA GLN A 5 -3.86 2.83 8.71
C GLN A 5 -4.24 1.89 9.88
N LYS A 6 -3.69 2.11 11.08
CA LYS A 6 -4.07 1.33 12.27
C LYS A 6 -5.50 1.59 12.75
N THR A 7 -6.05 2.77 12.49
CA THR A 7 -7.40 3.15 12.98
C THR A 7 -8.50 2.48 12.17
N ALA A 8 -8.34 2.33 10.85
CA ALA A 8 -9.32 1.63 10.00
C ALA A 8 -9.42 0.13 10.34
N LEU A 9 -8.29 -0.55 10.57
CA LEU A 9 -8.25 -2.00 10.84
C LEU A 9 -8.67 -2.35 12.28
N ARG A 10 -8.44 -1.46 13.25
CA ARG A 10 -8.94 -1.62 14.63
C ARG A 10 -10.46 -1.64 14.74
N SER A 11 -11.18 -1.00 13.82
CA SER A 11 -12.66 -1.00 13.85
C SER A 11 -13.29 -2.37 13.58
N VAL A 12 -12.51 -3.32 13.05
CA VAL A 12 -12.91 -4.70 12.75
C VAL A 12 -12.34 -5.70 13.79
N GLY A 13 -11.66 -5.21 14.83
CA GLY A 13 -11.06 -6.06 15.88
C GLY A 13 -9.80 -6.82 15.44
N VAL A 14 -9.23 -6.50 14.28
CA VAL A 14 -8.07 -7.20 13.72
C VAL A 14 -6.85 -6.28 13.71
N ALA A 15 -5.76 -6.71 14.35
CA ALA A 15 -4.48 -6.05 14.23
C ALA A 15 -3.87 -6.36 12.86
N ALA A 16 -3.24 -5.37 12.23
CA ALA A 16 -2.54 -5.54 10.96
C ALA A 16 -1.13 -4.99 11.07
N GLU A 17 -0.17 -5.74 10.52
CA GLU A 17 1.23 -5.34 10.45
C GLU A 17 1.69 -5.37 8.99
N GLN A 18 2.36 -4.29 8.56
CA GLN A 18 2.81 -4.12 7.18
C GLN A 18 4.33 -3.93 7.11
N SER A 19 5.03 -4.83 6.40
CA SER A 19 6.44 -4.64 6.09
C SER A 19 6.63 -3.96 4.73
N ARG A 20 7.57 -3.01 4.66
CA ARG A 20 7.83 -2.18 3.46
C ARG A 20 8.95 -2.68 2.56
N ILE A 21 9.94 -3.39 3.10
CA ILE A 21 11.22 -3.61 2.39
C ILE A 21 11.70 -5.05 2.50
N ARG A 22 11.31 -5.82 3.53
CA ARG A 22 11.76 -7.21 3.68
C ARG A 22 10.71 -8.11 4.31
N LEU A 23 10.66 -9.34 3.84
CA LEU A 23 9.93 -10.42 4.51
C LEU A 23 10.61 -10.77 5.83
N SER A 24 9.82 -10.99 6.87
CA SER A 24 10.32 -11.48 8.16
C SER A 24 10.66 -12.97 8.08
N SER A 25 11.39 -13.51 9.06
CA SER A 25 11.63 -14.95 9.13
C SER A 25 10.31 -15.71 9.28
N ALA A 26 10.24 -16.93 8.76
CA ALA A 26 9.04 -17.78 8.84
C ALA A 26 8.55 -17.97 10.29
N GLU A 27 9.47 -18.07 11.25
CA GLU A 27 9.15 -18.16 12.69
C GLU A 27 8.41 -16.91 13.20
N LYS A 28 8.89 -15.71 12.83
CA LYS A 28 8.24 -14.45 13.22
C LYS A 28 6.87 -14.31 12.57
N ILE A 29 6.76 -14.68 11.30
CA ILE A 29 5.48 -14.68 10.57
C ILE A 29 4.50 -15.60 11.30
N SER A 30 4.89 -16.84 11.58
CA SER A 30 4.05 -17.81 12.30
C SER A 30 3.63 -17.30 13.68
N ALA A 31 4.57 -16.75 14.46
CA ALA A 31 4.30 -16.18 15.78
C ALA A 31 3.29 -15.02 15.73
N LEU A 32 3.41 -14.13 14.74
CA LEU A 32 2.45 -13.03 14.56
C LEU A 32 1.08 -13.56 14.13
N LYS A 33 1.01 -14.51 13.20
CA LYS A 33 -0.25 -15.11 12.77
C LYS A 33 -0.97 -15.84 13.91
N ALA A 34 -0.23 -16.46 14.83
CA ALA A 34 -0.81 -17.10 16.02
C ALA A 34 -1.56 -16.12 16.95
N THR A 35 -1.33 -14.81 16.82
CA THR A 35 -2.07 -13.78 17.56
C THR A 35 -3.37 -13.33 16.87
N GLY A 36 -3.69 -13.88 15.70
CA GLY A 36 -4.81 -13.41 14.86
C GLY A 36 -4.51 -12.10 14.11
N THR A 37 -3.23 -11.70 14.03
CA THR A 37 -2.80 -10.51 13.28
C THR A 37 -2.77 -10.82 11.78
N LEU A 38 -3.34 -9.92 10.96
CA LEU A 38 -3.20 -9.96 9.51
C LEU A 38 -1.86 -9.37 9.09
N LEU A 39 -1.15 -10.09 8.22
CA LEU A 39 0.15 -9.68 7.71
C LEU A 39 0.05 -9.24 6.26
N LEU A 40 0.45 -8.00 6.02
CA LEU A 40 0.46 -7.41 4.69
C LEU A 40 1.87 -7.03 4.29
N VAL A 41 2.17 -7.07 2.99
CA VAL A 41 3.47 -6.64 2.48
C VAL A 41 3.28 -5.78 1.24
N THR A 42 4.05 -4.70 1.17
CA THR A 42 4.11 -3.87 -0.03
C THR A 42 4.98 -4.52 -1.07
N VAL A 43 4.51 -4.56 -2.31
CA VAL A 43 5.27 -5.03 -3.47
C VAL A 43 5.12 -4.04 -4.62
N THR A 44 6.14 -4.02 -5.48
CA THR A 44 6.22 -3.19 -6.68
C THR A 44 6.31 -4.02 -7.97
N SER A 45 6.53 -5.33 -7.86
CA SER A 45 6.62 -6.26 -8.99
C SER A 45 5.88 -7.58 -8.75
N LEU A 46 5.71 -8.37 -9.83
CA LEU A 46 5.12 -9.70 -9.75
C LEU A 46 6.03 -10.70 -9.02
N GLU A 47 7.34 -10.57 -9.16
CA GLU A 47 8.31 -11.42 -8.46
C GLU A 47 8.20 -11.24 -6.93
N GLU A 48 8.14 -10.00 -6.47
CA GLU A 48 7.95 -9.67 -5.06
C GLU A 48 6.60 -10.17 -4.53
N ALA A 49 5.56 -10.11 -5.35
CA ALA A 49 4.24 -10.64 -5.05
C ALA A 49 4.27 -12.16 -4.82
N HIS A 50 4.91 -12.93 -5.70
CA HIS A 50 5.05 -14.38 -5.53
C HIS A 50 5.91 -14.77 -4.32
N ALA A 51 6.98 -14.01 -4.05
CA ALA A 51 7.77 -14.20 -2.82
C ALA A 51 6.92 -13.95 -1.56
N THR A 52 6.05 -12.94 -1.61
CA THR A 52 5.11 -12.59 -0.55
C THR A 52 4.08 -13.68 -0.29
N GLU A 53 3.51 -14.28 -1.34
CA GLU A 53 2.61 -15.43 -1.24
C GLU A 53 3.31 -16.64 -0.63
N THR A 54 4.52 -16.95 -1.11
CA THR A 54 5.32 -18.08 -0.62
C THR A 54 5.67 -17.93 0.87
N ALA A 55 5.86 -16.70 1.33
CA ALA A 55 6.09 -16.39 2.75
C ALA A 55 4.84 -16.52 3.63
N GLY A 56 3.67 -16.76 3.05
CA GLY A 56 2.42 -16.97 3.79
C GLY A 56 1.77 -15.70 4.32
N MET A 57 1.98 -14.56 3.64
CA MET A 57 1.29 -13.31 3.95
C MET A 57 -0.20 -13.40 3.61
N ASP A 58 -1.01 -12.57 4.26
CA ASP A 58 -2.47 -12.61 4.11
C ASP A 58 -2.99 -11.69 3.01
N ALA A 59 -2.24 -10.65 2.64
CA ALA A 59 -2.58 -9.75 1.53
C ALA A 59 -1.36 -8.99 0.99
N ILE A 60 -1.49 -8.48 -0.23
CA ILE A 60 -0.46 -7.71 -0.94
C ILE A 60 -0.90 -6.26 -1.07
N VAL A 61 0.00 -5.31 -0.80
CA VAL A 61 -0.18 -3.90 -1.13
C VAL A 61 0.59 -3.59 -2.40
N ALA A 62 -0.13 -3.49 -3.52
CA ALA A 62 0.40 -3.18 -4.84
C ALA A 62 0.73 -1.68 -4.94
N GLN A 63 2.01 -1.31 -4.75
CA GLN A 63 2.44 0.08 -4.79
C GLN A 63 2.87 0.48 -6.21
N GLY A 64 2.02 1.24 -6.91
CA GLY A 64 2.36 1.79 -8.22
C GLY A 64 3.31 2.99 -8.14
N ILE A 65 3.89 3.36 -9.28
CA ILE A 65 4.90 4.41 -9.39
C ILE A 65 4.41 5.78 -8.89
N GLU A 66 3.11 6.03 -8.92
CA GLU A 66 2.46 7.25 -8.47
C GLU A 66 2.41 7.40 -6.94
N ALA A 67 2.75 6.34 -6.19
CA ALA A 67 2.81 6.41 -4.74
C ALA A 67 3.90 7.38 -4.26
N GLY A 68 3.52 8.30 -3.37
CA GLY A 68 4.47 9.17 -2.68
C GLY A 68 5.29 8.43 -1.61
N GLY A 69 6.42 9.02 -1.22
CA GLY A 69 7.34 8.45 -0.24
C GLY A 69 8.29 7.41 -0.85
N HIS A 70 8.80 6.51 -0.01
CA HIS A 70 9.75 5.48 -0.45
C HIS A 70 9.07 4.41 -1.30
N ARG A 71 9.74 4.01 -2.38
CA ARG A 71 9.40 2.81 -3.15
C ARG A 71 9.72 1.57 -2.32
N GLY A 72 8.78 0.63 -2.24
CA GLY A 72 8.83 -0.58 -1.42
C GLY A 72 9.55 -1.76 -2.09
N ILE A 73 10.58 -1.48 -2.89
CA ILE A 73 11.36 -2.50 -3.59
C ILE A 73 12.14 -3.31 -2.55
N PHE A 74 12.13 -4.64 -2.64
CA PHE A 74 12.74 -5.52 -1.63
C PHE A 74 14.27 -5.40 -1.54
N GLY A 75 14.92 -5.13 -2.66
CA GLY A 75 16.37 -5.01 -2.77
C GLY A 75 16.78 -3.63 -3.28
N PRO A 76 17.80 -2.97 -2.69
CA PRO A 76 18.25 -1.64 -3.12
C PRO A 76 18.86 -1.65 -4.53
N THR A 77 19.21 -2.82 -5.07
CA THR A 77 19.79 -3.02 -6.40
C THR A 77 18.84 -3.74 -7.35
N ASN A 78 17.62 -4.06 -6.92
CA ASN A 78 16.66 -4.73 -7.79
C ASN A 78 16.18 -3.76 -8.87
N HIS A 79 15.89 -4.29 -10.04
CA HIS A 79 15.29 -3.51 -11.11
C HIS A 79 13.87 -3.07 -10.71
N ASP A 80 13.52 -1.83 -11.01
CA ASP A 80 12.18 -1.29 -10.82
C ASP A 80 11.54 -1.03 -12.18
N ASP A 81 10.54 -1.84 -12.53
CA ASP A 81 9.75 -1.68 -13.75
C ASP A 81 8.90 -0.39 -13.73
N ALA A 82 8.79 0.26 -12.57
CA ALA A 82 8.07 1.51 -12.37
C ALA A 82 6.61 1.46 -12.88
N LEU A 83 5.94 0.32 -12.65
CA LEU A 83 4.58 0.09 -13.13
C LEU A 83 3.58 1.07 -12.48
N GLY A 84 2.67 1.59 -13.30
CA GLY A 84 1.53 2.39 -12.83
C GLY A 84 0.60 1.60 -11.92
N THR A 85 -0.05 2.28 -10.97
CA THR A 85 -0.88 1.67 -9.91
C THR A 85 -1.92 0.71 -10.47
N PHE A 86 -2.64 1.12 -11.51
CA PHE A 86 -3.68 0.28 -12.11
C PHE A 86 -3.13 -0.88 -12.94
N ALA A 87 -2.00 -0.69 -13.62
CA ALA A 87 -1.34 -1.77 -14.35
C ALA A 87 -0.81 -2.85 -13.39
N LEU A 88 -0.13 -2.42 -12.31
CA LEU A 88 0.38 -3.30 -11.28
C LEU A 88 -0.76 -4.04 -10.56
N ALA A 89 -1.79 -3.31 -10.10
CA ALA A 89 -2.92 -3.93 -9.41
C ALA A 89 -3.61 -4.99 -10.29
N CYS A 90 -3.90 -4.66 -11.55
CA CYS A 90 -4.52 -5.59 -12.49
C CYS A 90 -3.64 -6.82 -12.76
N LEU A 91 -2.32 -6.62 -12.89
CA LEU A 91 -1.36 -7.72 -13.06
C LEU A 91 -1.39 -8.67 -11.86
N LEU A 92 -1.28 -8.14 -10.64
CA LEU A 92 -1.20 -8.95 -9.43
C LEU A 92 -2.51 -9.66 -9.12
N VAL A 93 -3.66 -8.99 -9.29
CA VAL A 93 -4.99 -9.61 -9.13
C VAL A 93 -5.14 -10.85 -10.03
N ARG A 94 -4.58 -10.82 -11.24
CA ARG A 94 -4.68 -11.93 -12.20
C ARG A 94 -3.68 -13.06 -11.97
N LYS A 95 -2.61 -12.81 -11.21
CA LYS A 95 -1.47 -13.72 -11.09
C LYS A 95 -1.24 -14.24 -9.68
N CYS A 96 -1.80 -13.59 -8.67
CA CYS A 96 -1.72 -13.99 -7.27
C CYS A 96 -3.07 -14.54 -6.79
N ASN A 97 -3.01 -15.34 -5.74
CA ASN A 97 -4.13 -16.02 -5.09
C ASN A 97 -4.55 -15.33 -3.77
N ILE A 98 -3.73 -14.42 -3.24
CA ILE A 98 -4.07 -13.63 -2.04
C ILE A 98 -4.61 -12.24 -2.42
N PRO A 99 -5.46 -11.63 -1.57
CA PRO A 99 -6.08 -10.34 -1.86
C PRO A 99 -5.08 -9.22 -2.14
N VAL A 100 -5.42 -8.36 -3.10
CA VAL A 100 -4.59 -7.22 -3.54
C VAL A 100 -5.23 -5.90 -3.10
N ILE A 101 -4.42 -5.03 -2.51
CA ILE A 101 -4.75 -3.66 -2.11
C ILE A 101 -4.01 -2.70 -3.03
N ALA A 102 -4.72 -1.86 -3.78
CA ALA A 102 -4.09 -0.89 -4.68
C ALA A 102 -3.55 0.32 -3.91
N ALA A 103 -2.32 0.76 -4.21
CA ALA A 103 -1.70 1.90 -3.54
C ALA A 103 -0.90 2.78 -4.52
N GLY A 104 -1.18 4.08 -4.51
CA GLY A 104 -0.48 5.07 -5.34
C GLY A 104 -1.44 5.92 -6.16
N GLY A 105 -1.31 7.25 -6.11
CA GLY A 105 -2.14 8.18 -6.88
C GLY A 105 -3.66 8.19 -6.61
N ILE A 106 -4.20 7.32 -5.75
CA ILE A 106 -5.63 7.29 -5.41
C ILE A 106 -5.94 8.40 -4.40
N MET A 107 -6.78 9.37 -4.80
CA MET A 107 -7.05 10.58 -4.02
C MET A 107 -8.52 10.74 -3.62
N ASP A 108 -9.44 10.05 -4.29
CA ASP A 108 -10.88 10.18 -4.11
C ASP A 108 -11.64 8.87 -4.38
N GLY A 109 -12.96 8.94 -4.28
CA GLY A 109 -13.85 7.80 -4.52
C GLY A 109 -13.82 7.27 -5.96
N ALA A 110 -13.51 8.11 -6.95
CA ALA A 110 -13.41 7.66 -8.34
C ALA A 110 -12.16 6.80 -8.55
N GLY A 111 -11.02 7.21 -7.98
CA GLY A 111 -9.81 6.38 -7.96
C GLY A 111 -10.00 5.06 -7.22
N MET A 112 -10.74 5.07 -6.10
CA MET A 112 -11.11 3.84 -5.39
C MET A 112 -12.00 2.94 -6.25
N ALA A 113 -13.04 3.49 -6.90
CA ALA A 113 -13.93 2.72 -7.76
C ALA A 113 -13.18 2.09 -8.94
N ALA A 114 -12.22 2.80 -9.54
CA ALA A 114 -11.36 2.26 -10.59
C ALA A 114 -10.49 1.11 -10.08
N ALA A 115 -9.89 1.23 -8.90
CA ALA A 115 -9.12 0.15 -8.29
C ALA A 115 -9.98 -1.11 -8.03
N PHE A 116 -11.20 -0.92 -7.52
CA PHE A 116 -12.12 -2.03 -7.27
C PHE A 116 -12.61 -2.69 -8.55
N ALA A 117 -12.87 -1.91 -9.60
CA ALA A 117 -13.23 -2.44 -10.93
C ALA A 117 -12.11 -3.31 -11.55
N LEU A 118 -10.85 -3.06 -11.18
CA LEU A 118 -9.69 -3.85 -11.57
C LEU A 118 -9.45 -5.07 -10.66
N GLY A 119 -10.30 -5.28 -9.65
CA GLY A 119 -10.30 -6.43 -8.76
C GLY A 119 -9.50 -6.28 -7.47
N ALA A 120 -8.99 -5.08 -7.16
CA ALA A 120 -8.42 -4.83 -5.83
C ALA A 120 -9.54 -4.87 -4.76
N VAL A 121 -9.26 -5.46 -3.61
CA VAL A 121 -10.24 -5.57 -2.50
C VAL A 121 -10.28 -4.32 -1.62
N ALA A 122 -9.23 -3.49 -1.70
CA ALA A 122 -9.11 -2.24 -0.96
C ALA A 122 -8.17 -1.27 -1.68
N ALA A 123 -8.20 -0.01 -1.27
CA ALA A 123 -7.28 1.03 -1.71
C ALA A 123 -6.54 1.62 -0.49
N GLN A 124 -5.23 1.77 -0.60
CA GLN A 124 -4.39 2.40 0.41
C GLN A 124 -4.00 3.80 -0.06
N MET A 125 -4.50 4.80 0.66
CA MET A 125 -4.32 6.22 0.34
C MET A 125 -3.39 6.87 1.37
N GLY A 126 -2.28 7.45 0.90
CA GLY A 126 -1.33 8.19 1.74
C GLY A 126 -1.51 9.69 1.57
N THR A 127 -1.14 10.21 0.40
CA THR A 127 -1.14 11.65 0.09
C THR A 127 -2.49 12.33 0.36
N ALA A 128 -3.60 11.67 0.05
CA ALA A 128 -4.96 12.18 0.29
C ALA A 128 -5.22 12.58 1.75
N PHE A 129 -4.56 11.93 2.71
CA PHE A 129 -4.75 12.18 4.14
C PHE A 129 -3.71 13.13 4.75
N ILE A 130 -2.68 13.55 4.02
CA ILE A 130 -1.59 14.37 4.59
C ILE A 130 -2.12 15.70 5.14
N LEU A 131 -3.08 16.32 4.45
CA LEU A 131 -3.62 17.61 4.87
C LEU A 131 -4.63 17.50 6.04
N CYS A 132 -4.98 16.31 6.50
CA CYS A 132 -5.88 16.17 7.63
C CYS A 132 -5.30 16.81 8.92
N PRO A 133 -6.14 17.32 9.84
CA PRO A 133 -5.68 18.00 11.05
C PRO A 133 -4.84 17.14 12.00
N LYS A 134 -4.96 15.81 11.89
CA LYS A 134 -4.38 14.82 12.80
C LYS A 134 -3.06 14.25 12.28
N THR A 135 -2.40 14.92 11.33
CA THR A 135 -1.10 14.50 10.79
C THR A 135 0.01 15.39 11.33
N ASP A 136 1.15 14.78 11.63
CA ASP A 136 2.38 15.47 12.06
C ASP A 136 3.13 16.12 10.87
N ALA A 137 2.44 16.33 9.75
CA ALA A 137 3.01 17.06 8.62
C ALA A 137 3.22 18.52 9.02
N ASP A 138 4.45 19.01 8.89
CA ASP A 138 4.76 20.40 9.18
C ASP A 138 4.10 21.36 8.17
N GLU A 139 4.05 22.63 8.53
CA GLU A 139 3.39 23.66 7.74
C GLU A 139 4.06 23.85 6.36
N ALA A 140 5.38 23.71 6.29
CA ALA A 140 6.12 23.83 5.04
C ALA A 140 5.76 22.71 4.06
N TYR A 141 5.65 21.47 4.54
CA TYR A 141 5.25 20.32 3.75
C TYR A 141 3.79 20.40 3.30
N ARG A 142 2.89 20.85 4.20
CA ARG A 142 1.48 21.10 3.86
C ARG A 142 1.36 22.16 2.77
N LYS A 143 2.07 23.28 2.91
CA LYS A 143 2.11 24.35 1.91
C LYS A 143 2.66 23.85 0.58
N ALA A 144 3.77 23.12 0.61
CA ALA A 144 4.39 22.57 -0.59
C ALA A 144 3.49 21.56 -1.34
N LEU A 145 2.53 20.91 -0.67
CA LEU A 145 1.55 20.04 -1.32
C LEU A 145 0.43 20.83 -2.00
N VAL A 146 -0.05 21.91 -1.38
CA VAL A 146 -1.15 22.73 -1.92
C VAL A 146 -0.68 23.68 -3.02
N ASP A 147 0.53 24.24 -2.87
CA ASP A 147 1.09 25.22 -3.81
C ASP A 147 1.57 24.59 -5.14
N GLN A 148 1.40 23.27 -5.33
CA GLN A 148 1.71 22.65 -6.62
C GLN A 148 0.62 23.02 -7.65
N PRO A 149 1.00 23.53 -8.83
CA PRO A 149 0.07 24.08 -9.83
C PRO A 149 -0.88 23.05 -10.49
N ARG A 150 -0.99 21.83 -9.96
CA ARG A 150 -1.88 20.75 -10.46
C ARG A 150 -3.08 20.44 -9.57
N PHE A 151 -3.24 21.10 -8.41
CA PHE A 151 -4.38 20.85 -7.50
C PHE A 151 -5.57 21.82 -7.66
N ILE A 152 -5.58 22.67 -8.69
CA ILE A 152 -6.55 23.79 -8.80
C ILE A 152 -7.78 23.50 -9.68
N HIS A 153 -7.91 22.29 -10.25
CA HIS A 153 -9.10 21.92 -11.03
C HIS A 153 -9.58 20.51 -10.68
N ALA A 154 -10.43 20.43 -9.65
CA ALA A 154 -11.41 19.37 -9.45
C ALA A 154 -12.76 20.03 -9.18
#